data_AF-A0A1I0V7W8-F1
#
_entry.id   AF-A0A1I0V7W8-F1
#
_cell.length_a   1.000
_cell.length_b   1.000
_cell.length_c   1.000
_cell.angle_alpha   90.00
_cell.angle_beta   90.00
_cell.angle_gamma   90.00
#
_symmetry.space_group_name_H-M   'P 1'
#
loop_
_entity.id
_entity.type
_entity.pdbx_description
1 polymer ?
#
loop_
_entity_poly.entity_id
_entity_poly.type
_entity_poly.pdbx_seq_one_letter_code
_entity_poly.pdbx_strand_id
1 'polypeptide(L)' 'MLNNIGLPGLLLIAVVVLVLFGRGKISSLMGEVGKGITAFKRGVSDGSKEIDDANAEDTKDVTPVDETEKDKV' A
#
# COMPACT_ATOMS: atom_id res chain seq x y z
N MET A 1 -18.06 31.76 -13.47
CA MET A 1 -16.73 31.96 -14.11
C MET A 1 -15.56 31.49 -13.24
N LEU A 2 -15.76 30.55 -12.30
CA LEU A 2 -14.71 30.02 -11.41
C LEU A 2 -14.30 28.56 -11.73
N ASN A 3 -15.00 27.92 -12.66
CA ASN A 3 -14.82 26.50 -13.01
C ASN A 3 -13.50 26.21 -13.74
N ASN A 4 -12.77 27.26 -14.16
CA ASN A 4 -11.47 27.15 -14.83
C ASN A 4 -10.28 27.29 -13.88
N ILE A 5 -10.48 27.45 -12.57
CA ILE A 5 -9.38 27.63 -11.61
C ILE A 5 -8.86 26.30 -11.06
N GLY A 6 -9.68 25.25 -11.02
CA GLY A 6 -9.30 23.97 -10.39
C GLY A 6 -8.13 23.28 -11.08
N LEU A 7 -8.41 22.58 -12.18
CA LEU A 7 -7.37 21.85 -12.92
C LEU A 7 -6.39 22.78 -13.67
N PRO A 8 -6.83 23.84 -14.36
CA PRO A 8 -5.92 24.74 -15.08
C PRO A 8 -5.05 25.59 -14.14
N GLY A 9 -5.57 26.01 -12.98
CA GLY A 9 -4.81 26.79 -12.00
C GLY A 9 -3.72 25.97 -11.33
N LEU A 10 -4.00 24.70 -11.00
CA LEU A 10 -2.98 23.79 -10.47
C LEU A 10 -1.85 23.55 -11.47
N LEU A 11 -2.17 23.43 -12.76
CA LEU A 11 -1.17 23.29 -13.83
C LEU A 11 -0.26 24.53 -13.92
N LEU A 12 -0.83 25.73 -13.82
CA LEU A 12 -0.06 26.98 -13.81
C LEU A 12 0.89 27.05 -12.62
N ILE A 13 0.41 26.69 -11.42
CA ILE A 13 1.25 26.62 -10.22
C ILE A 13 2.38 25.60 -10.39
N ALA A 14 2.09 24.42 -10.93
CA ALA A 14 3.08 23.38 -11.18
C ALA A 14 4.19 23.86 -12.14
N VAL A 15 3.83 24.61 -13.19
CA VAL A 15 4.80 25.21 -14.12
C VAL A 15 5.67 26.25 -13.42
N VAL A 16 5.09 27.15 -12.61
CA VAL A 16 5.85 28.17 -11.86
C VAL A 16 6.84 27.50 -10.91
N VAL A 17 6.41 26.49 -10.15
CA VAL A 17 7.27 25.72 -9.25
C VAL A 17 8.38 25.01 -10.03
N LEU A 18 8.06 24.42 -11.19
CA LEU A 18 9.05 23.76 -12.04
C LEU A 18 10.12 24.73 -12.56
N VAL A 19 9.76 25.98 -12.89
CA VAL A 19 10.72 27.01 -13.32
C VAL A 19 11.62 27.47 -12.18
N LEU A 20 11.05 27.69 -10.98
CA LEU A 20 11.81 28.16 -9.82
C LEU A 20 12.78 27.10 -9.26
N PHE A 21 12.33 25.84 -9.19
CA PHE A 21 13.11 24.76 -8.60
C PHE A 21 13.91 23.96 -9.64
N GLY A 22 13.52 24.03 -10.91
CA GLY A 22 14.12 23.28 -12.01
C GLY A 22 13.78 21.78 -12.00
N ARG A 23 13.75 21.17 -13.19
CA ARG A 23 13.47 19.73 -13.36
C ARG A 23 14.41 18.80 -12.59
N GLY A 24 15.69 19.20 -12.43
CA GLY A 24 16.71 18.38 -11.79
C GLY A 24 16.50 18.21 -10.28
N LYS A 25 16.18 19.30 -9.56
CA LYS A 25 16.02 19.24 -8.10
C LYS A 25 14.74 18.55 -7.69
N ILE A 26 13.65 18.77 -8.43
CA ILE A 26 12.36 18.09 -8.18
C ILE A 26 12.50 16.57 -8.41
N SER A 27 13.19 16.15 -9.47
CA SER A 27 13.39 14.71 -9.76
C SER A 27 14.19 13.99 -8.69
N SER A 28 15.25 14.63 -8.16
CA SER A 28 16.06 14.04 -7.07
C SER A 28 15.24 13.89 -5.80
N LEU A 29 14.50 14.94 -5.42
CA LEU A 29 13.64 14.93 -4.23
C LEU A 29 12.51 13.91 -4.34
N MET A 30 11.85 13.81 -5.49
CA MET A 30 10.81 12.79 -5.72
C MET A 30 11.36 11.37 -5.66
N GLY A 31 12.61 11.14 -6.08
CA GLY A 31 13.27 9.85 -5.96
C GLY A 31 13.52 9.44 -4.50
N GLU A 32 13.99 10.37 -3.67
CA GLU A 32 14.23 10.14 -2.23
C GLU A 32 12.92 9.95 -1.46
N VAL A 33 11.93 10.81 -1.71
CA VAL A 33 10.59 10.71 -1.10
C VAL A 33 9.88 9.44 -1.56
N GLY A 34 9.98 9.07 -2.84
CA GLY A 34 9.36 7.85 -3.39
C GLY A 34 9.91 6.58 -2.76
N LYS A 35 11.22 6.51 -2.48
CA LYS A 35 11.84 5.41 -1.73
C LYS A 35 11.30 5.34 -0.29
N GLY A 36 11.16 6.48 0.38
CA GLY A 36 10.58 6.57 1.73
C GLY A 36 9.14 6.07 1.78
N ILE A 37 8.29 6.53 0.85
CA ILE A 37 6.89 6.08 0.76
C ILE A 37 6.82 4.58 0.44
N THR A 38 7.69 4.07 -0.44
CA THR A 38 7.73 2.65 -0.79
C THR A 38 8.14 1.79 0.40
N ALA A 39 9.17 2.19 1.15
CA ALA A 39 9.62 1.51 2.36
C ALA A 39 8.53 1.53 3.44
N PHE A 40 7.86 2.67 3.62
CA PHE A 40 6.73 2.80 4.54
C PHE A 40 5.56 1.88 4.14
N LYS A 41 5.16 1.88 2.86
CA LYS A 41 4.10 1.02 2.34
C LYS A 41 4.44 -0.46 2.53
N ARG A 42 5.70 -0.84 2.29
CA ARG A 42 6.17 -2.23 2.50
C ARG A 42 6.13 -2.60 3.97
N GLY A 43 6.68 -1.76 4.86
CA GLY A 43 6.64 -2.00 6.31
C GLY A 43 5.22 -2.12 6.87
N VAL A 44 4.27 -1.30 6.40
CA VAL A 44 2.86 -1.41 6.79
C VAL A 44 2.22 -2.68 6.24
N SER A 45 2.48 -3.02 4.97
CA SER A 45 1.91 -4.23 4.35
C SER A 45 2.45 -5.51 4.98
N ASP A 46 3.75 -5.55 5.30
CA ASP A 46 4.40 -6.70 5.93
C ASP A 46 3.94 -6.83 7.39
N GLY A 47 3.79 -5.72 8.11
CA GLY A 47 3.19 -5.72 9.46
C GLY A 47 1.73 -6.16 9.48
N SER A 48 0.91 -5.77 8.50
CA SER A 48 -0.45 -6.28 8.39
C SER A 48 -0.50 -7.79 8.08
N LYS A 49 0.41 -8.28 7.22
CA LYS A 49 0.50 -9.71 6.91
C LYS A 49 0.99 -10.55 8.07
N GLU A 50 1.96 -10.06 8.85
CA GLU A 50 2.46 -10.76 10.03
C GLU A 50 1.37 -10.92 11.12
N ILE A 51 0.45 -9.96 11.22
CA ILE A 51 -0.71 -10.04 12.12
C ILE A 51 -1.79 -11.02 11.61
N ASP A 52 -1.99 -11.09 10.29
CA ASP A 52 -2.91 -12.05 9.66
C ASP A 52 -2.35 -13.49 9.70
N ASP A 53 -1.05 -13.69 9.42
CA ASP A 53 -0.39 -15.00 9.50
C ASP A 53 -0.27 -15.49 10.96
N ALA A 54 -0.06 -14.59 11.93
CA ALA A 54 -0.10 -14.93 13.36
C ALA A 54 -1.50 -15.36 13.84
N ASN A 55 -2.58 -14.94 13.16
CA ASN A 55 -3.94 -15.46 13.42
C ASN A 55 -4.22 -16.78 12.67
N ALA A 56 -3.54 -17.04 11.55
CA ALA A 56 -3.73 -18.26 10.76
C ALA A 56 -3.01 -19.48 11.35
N GLU A 57 -1.93 -19.29 12.11
CA GLU A 57 -1.18 -20.39 12.76
C GLU A 57 -1.90 -20.96 14.00
N ASP A 58 -2.87 -20.26 14.60
CA ASP A 58 -3.65 -20.73 15.77
C ASP A 58 -4.96 -21.48 15.40
N THR A 59 -5.16 -21.81 14.12
CA THR A 59 -6.35 -22.56 13.65
C THR A 59 -6.03 -23.86 12.90
N LYS A 60 -4.77 -24.28 12.84
CA LYS A 60 -4.45 -25.65 12.40
C LYS A 60 -4.60 -26.61 13.57
N ASP A 61 -5.60 -27.48 13.42
CA ASP A 61 -5.68 -28.82 14.03
C ASP A 61 -6.40 -28.96 15.38
N VAL A 62 -7.74 -28.92 15.35
CA VAL A 62 -8.57 -29.74 16.27
C VAL A 62 -9.84 -30.20 15.54
N THR A 63 -9.71 -31.08 14.55
CA THR A 63 -10.83 -32.00 14.25
C THR A 63 -10.44 -33.35 14.83
N PRO A 64 -11.02 -33.79 15.96
CA PRO A 64 -10.77 -35.13 16.47
C PRO A 64 -11.16 -36.15 15.42
N VAL A 65 -10.25 -37.10 15.22
CA VAL A 65 -10.48 -38.34 14.50
C VAL A 65 -11.54 -39.11 15.29
N ASP A 66 -12.82 -38.95 14.96
CA ASP A 66 -13.89 -39.75 15.56
C ASP A 66 -14.35 -40.81 14.56
N GLU A 67 -13.83 -42.00 14.80
CA GLU A 67 -14.25 -43.26 14.20
C GLU A 67 -15.76 -43.46 14.46
N THR A 68 -16.58 -43.35 13.43
CA THR A 68 -17.91 -43.98 13.42
C THR A 68 -17.99 -44.99 12.28
N GLU A 69 -17.61 -46.20 12.64
CA GLU A 69 -18.12 -47.48 12.17
C GLU A 69 -19.56 -47.41 11.60
N LYS A 70 -19.78 -47.91 10.37
CA LYS A 70 -20.76 -48.99 10.06
C LYS A 70 -21.12 -49.10 8.58
N ASP A 71 -20.90 -50.31 8.07
CA ASP A 71 -21.87 -51.12 7.31
C ASP A 71 -22.87 -50.43 6.39
N LYS A 72 -22.67 -50.61 5.07
CA LYS A 72 -23.57 -51.36 4.17
C LYS A 72 -23.01 -51.26 2.74
N VAL A 73 -22.58 -52.38 2.14
CA VAL A 73 -23.32 -53.17 1.12
C VAL A 73 -24.06 -52.35 0.08
#